data_AF-A0A962FHV3-F1
#
_entry.id   AF-A0A962FHV3-F1
#
_cell.length_a   1.000
_cell.length_b   1.000
_cell.length_c   1.000
_cell.angle_alpha   90.00
_cell.angle_beta   90.00
_cell.angle_gamma   90.00
#
_symmetry.space_group_name_H-M   'P 1'
#
loop_
_entity.id
_entity.type
_entity.pdbx_description
1 polymer ?
#
loop_
_entity_poly.entity_id
_entity_poly.type
_entity_poly.pdbx_seq_one_letter_code
_entity_poly.pdbx_strand_id
1 'polypeptide(L)'
;MISTAIPYANGAPHIGHAYERIATDFIARFKRLDGHDVLFITGMDEFGLKVQQTAAREGISPQEFVDKVAADFATLGDLLNAPTDDFVRTTQPRHAAAVTEIWKRMQANGDIYLSKYEGWYSVRDEAYFDEGELTTNAEGKKFAPTGSPVEWMEEENYLFRLSAYAEKLLAHYEANPDFITPETYRNEIVAFVKRGLEDLSVSRTNFNWGVPVPGDPKHVMYVWVDALTNYITATGFPDPESPRAKFWPCDAHVIGKDITRFHAIYWPAFL
;
A
#
# COMPACT_ATOMS: atom_id res chain seq x y z
N MET A 1 20.22 1.36 4.21
CA MET A 1 19.21 0.37 3.79
C MET A 1 18.74 0.67 2.38
N ILE A 2 18.43 -0.35 1.59
CA ILE A 2 17.81 -0.21 0.26
C ILE A 2 16.70 -1.23 0.10
N SER A 3 15.60 -0.88 -0.59
CA SER A 3 14.48 -1.79 -0.82
C SER A 3 14.02 -1.82 -2.27
N THR A 4 13.44 -2.94 -2.69
CA THR A 4 12.49 -2.96 -3.82
C THR A 4 11.09 -2.58 -3.31
N ALA A 5 10.13 -2.36 -4.21
CA ALA A 5 8.73 -2.53 -3.86
C ALA A 5 8.43 -4.01 -3.59
N ILE A 6 7.38 -4.29 -2.82
CA ILE A 6 6.91 -5.66 -2.62
C ILE A 6 5.91 -6.02 -3.74
N PRO A 7 6.13 -7.08 -4.54
CA PRO A 7 5.20 -7.49 -5.59
C PRO A 7 3.85 -7.92 -5.02
N TYR A 8 2.78 -7.68 -5.78
CA TYR A 8 1.43 -8.08 -5.39
C TYR A 8 1.16 -9.56 -5.72
N ALA A 9 0.54 -10.30 -4.81
CA ALA A 9 0.28 -11.73 -4.97
C ALA A 9 -0.90 -11.99 -5.91
N ASN A 10 -0.70 -11.81 -7.21
CA ASN A 10 -1.72 -12.05 -8.23
C ASN A 10 -1.31 -13.03 -9.33
N GLY A 11 -0.11 -13.62 -9.23
CA GLY A 11 0.36 -14.60 -10.20
C GLY A 11 1.88 -14.77 -10.17
N ALA A 12 2.38 -15.46 -11.20
CA ALA A 12 3.80 -15.76 -11.35
C ALA A 12 4.64 -14.49 -11.62
N PRO A 13 5.93 -14.48 -11.24
CA PRO A 13 6.81 -13.35 -11.53
C PRO A 13 6.98 -13.11 -13.03
N HIS A 14 7.10 -11.84 -13.43
CA HIS A 14 7.38 -11.42 -14.81
C HIS A 14 8.65 -10.56 -14.89
N ILE A 15 9.07 -10.21 -16.10
CA ILE A 15 10.32 -9.48 -16.36
C ILE A 15 10.45 -8.15 -15.60
N GLY A 16 9.35 -7.45 -15.33
CA GLY A 16 9.36 -6.23 -14.50
C GLY A 16 9.87 -6.46 -13.08
N HIS A 17 9.45 -7.55 -12.42
CA HIS A 17 9.91 -7.92 -11.08
C HIS A 17 11.40 -8.26 -11.09
N ALA A 18 11.84 -9.01 -12.12
CA ALA A 18 13.25 -9.35 -12.28
C ALA A 18 14.12 -8.11 -12.50
N TYR A 19 13.64 -7.16 -13.30
CA TYR A 19 14.34 -5.91 -13.58
C TYR A 19 14.57 -5.08 -12.30
N GLU A 20 13.51 -4.83 -11.52
CA GLU A 20 13.61 -4.09 -10.26
C GLU A 20 14.54 -4.79 -9.26
N ARG A 21 14.44 -6.12 -9.18
CA ARG A 21 15.29 -6.96 -8.33
C ARG A 21 16.77 -6.85 -8.66
N ILE A 22 17.13 -7.01 -9.94
CA ILE A 22 18.53 -6.95 -10.41
C ILE A 22 19.10 -5.55 -10.19
N ALA A 23 18.36 -4.50 -10.57
CA ALA A 23 18.83 -3.12 -10.44
C ALA A 23 19.13 -2.77 -8.98
N THR A 24 18.26 -3.18 -8.07
CA THR A 24 18.41 -2.91 -6.63
C THR A 24 19.55 -3.74 -6.01
N ASP A 25 19.67 -5.01 -6.39
CA ASP A 25 20.76 -5.89 -5.96
C ASP A 25 22.13 -5.34 -6.39
N PHE A 26 22.24 -4.84 -7.63
CA PHE A 26 23.46 -4.19 -8.10
C PHE A 26 23.89 -3.04 -7.19
N ILE A 27 22.96 -2.15 -6.82
CA ILE A 27 23.24 -1.02 -5.92
C ILE A 27 23.65 -1.52 -4.53
N ALA A 28 22.92 -2.51 -3.98
CA ALA A 28 23.23 -3.10 -2.69
C ALA A 28 24.63 -3.71 -2.65
N ARG A 29 25.00 -4.51 -3.66
CA ARG A 29 26.32 -5.13 -3.80
C ARG A 29 27.40 -4.08 -3.97
N PHE A 30 27.17 -3.06 -4.80
CA PHE A 30 28.12 -1.96 -4.98
C PHE A 30 28.41 -1.28 -3.65
N LYS A 31 27.38 -0.97 -2.85
CA LYS A 31 27.55 -0.35 -1.53
C LYS A 31 28.26 -1.25 -0.52
N ARG A 32 28.02 -2.57 -0.55
CA ARG A 32 28.80 -3.53 0.26
C ARG A 32 30.29 -3.53 -0.13
N LEU A 33 30.60 -3.50 -1.43
CA LEU A 33 31.98 -3.42 -1.92
C LEU A 33 32.65 -2.09 -1.55
N ASP A 34 31.87 -1.02 -1.45
CA ASP A 34 32.29 0.31 -1.01
C ASP A 34 32.36 0.43 0.55
N GLY A 35 32.31 -0.70 1.27
CA GLY A 35 32.55 -0.76 2.71
C GLY A 35 31.35 -0.41 3.60
N HIS A 36 30.15 -0.23 3.05
CA HIS A 36 28.96 0.03 3.84
C HIS A 36 28.37 -1.25 4.46
N ASP A 37 27.81 -1.11 5.66
CA ASP A 37 26.89 -2.10 6.25
C ASP A 37 25.51 -1.94 5.57
N VAL A 38 25.10 -2.92 4.77
CA VAL A 38 23.93 -2.83 3.89
C VAL A 38 22.87 -3.83 4.30
N LEU A 39 21.67 -3.32 4.58
CA LEU A 39 20.42 -4.08 4.61
C LEU A 39 19.67 -3.86 3.29
N PHE A 40 19.63 -4.90 2.46
CA PHE A 40 18.84 -4.99 1.23
C PHE A 40 17.60 -5.86 1.48
N ILE A 41 16.42 -5.30 1.25
CA ILE A 41 15.14 -5.99 1.47
C ILE A 41 14.26 -6.03 0.23
N THR A 42 13.37 -7.02 0.23
CA THR A 42 12.21 -7.13 -0.65
C THR A 42 11.10 -7.80 0.13
N GLY A 43 10.04 -8.22 -0.55
CA GLY A 43 8.97 -8.94 0.09
C GLY A 43 7.87 -9.38 -0.85
N MET A 44 6.69 -9.54 -0.28
CA MET A 44 5.46 -9.89 -0.98
C MET A 44 4.29 -9.19 -0.31
N ASP A 45 3.46 -8.50 -1.11
CA ASP A 45 2.16 -7.96 -0.71
C ASP A 45 1.08 -9.01 -0.98
N GLU A 46 0.49 -9.52 0.09
CA GLU A 46 -0.29 -10.75 0.09
C GLU A 46 -1.77 -10.55 0.44
N PHE A 47 -2.19 -9.33 0.78
CA PHE A 47 -3.57 -9.08 1.22
C PHE A 47 -4.47 -8.53 0.10
N GLY A 48 -5.75 -8.39 0.41
CA GLY A 48 -6.73 -7.73 -0.47
C GLY A 48 -7.66 -8.67 -1.23
N LEU A 49 -8.71 -8.07 -1.78
CA LEU A 49 -9.84 -8.77 -2.40
C LEU A 49 -9.43 -9.65 -3.59
N LYS A 50 -8.48 -9.21 -4.42
CA LYS A 50 -8.06 -9.97 -5.62
C LYS A 50 -7.38 -11.30 -5.25
N VAL A 51 -6.57 -11.31 -4.19
CA VAL A 51 -5.98 -12.53 -3.63
C VAL A 51 -7.08 -13.47 -3.17
N GLN A 52 -8.02 -12.97 -2.35
CA GLN A 52 -9.13 -13.78 -1.83
C GLN A 52 -9.99 -14.39 -2.95
N GLN A 53 -10.31 -13.61 -3.98
CA GLN A 53 -11.08 -14.08 -5.14
C GLN A 53 -10.33 -15.11 -5.98
N THR A 54 -9.02 -14.94 -6.16
CA THR A 54 -8.19 -15.89 -6.93
C THR A 54 -8.07 -17.21 -6.19
N ALA A 55 -7.77 -17.18 -4.89
CA ALA A 55 -7.71 -18.37 -4.06
C ALA A 55 -9.05 -19.14 -4.06
N ALA A 56 -10.18 -18.42 -3.94
CA ALA A 56 -11.51 -19.02 -4.04
C ALA A 56 -11.78 -19.69 -5.41
N ARG A 57 -11.32 -19.08 -6.51
CA ARG A 57 -11.43 -19.67 -7.86
C ARG A 57 -10.58 -20.92 -8.02
N GLU A 58 -9.43 -20.97 -7.36
CA GLU A 58 -8.54 -22.13 -7.35
C GLU A 58 -8.95 -23.20 -6.33
N GLY A 59 -9.96 -22.93 -5.49
CA GLY A 59 -10.46 -23.88 -4.49
C GLY A 59 -9.50 -24.09 -3.30
N ILE A 60 -8.64 -23.12 -3.01
CA ILE A 60 -7.67 -23.14 -1.92
C ILE A 60 -7.86 -21.93 -0.98
N SER A 61 -7.28 -21.98 0.21
CA SER A 61 -7.29 -20.83 1.11
C SER A 61 -6.39 -19.68 0.59
N PRO A 62 -6.69 -18.41 0.93
CA PRO A 62 -5.81 -17.30 0.58
C PRO A 62 -4.37 -17.47 1.07
N GLN A 63 -4.17 -18.05 2.25
CA GLN A 63 -2.84 -18.33 2.80
C GLN A 63 -2.07 -19.32 1.92
N GLU A 64 -2.68 -20.45 1.55
CA GLU A 64 -2.06 -21.44 0.66
C GLU A 64 -1.67 -20.84 -0.70
N PHE A 65 -2.53 -19.97 -1.24
CA PHE A 65 -2.25 -19.28 -2.50
C PHE A 65 -1.03 -18.36 -2.38
N VAL A 66 -0.97 -17.49 -1.36
CA VAL A 66 0.15 -16.55 -1.21
C VAL A 66 1.44 -17.22 -0.77
N ASP A 67 1.38 -18.34 -0.04
CA ASP A 67 2.55 -19.18 0.27
C ASP A 67 3.22 -19.70 -1.00
N LYS A 68 2.42 -20.18 -1.96
CA LYS A 68 2.92 -20.63 -3.26
C LYS A 68 3.54 -19.47 -4.05
N VAL A 69 2.84 -18.34 -4.15
CA VAL A 69 3.34 -17.18 -4.91
C VAL A 69 4.62 -16.64 -4.28
N ALA A 70 4.68 -16.49 -2.96
CA ALA A 70 5.89 -16.04 -2.26
C ALA A 70 7.08 -16.97 -2.51
N ALA A 71 6.86 -18.29 -2.59
CA ALA A 71 7.91 -19.25 -2.94
C ALA A 71 8.44 -19.07 -4.37
N ASP A 72 7.56 -18.76 -5.34
CA ASP A 72 7.95 -18.45 -6.72
C ASP A 72 8.83 -17.18 -6.78
N PHE A 73 8.48 -16.15 -6.02
CA PHE A 73 9.27 -14.90 -5.93
C PHE A 73 10.59 -15.07 -5.18
N ALA A 74 10.64 -15.89 -4.14
CA ALA A 74 11.89 -16.25 -3.47
C ALA A 74 12.83 -17.00 -4.44
N THR A 75 12.29 -17.98 -5.18
CA THR A 75 13.02 -18.73 -6.21
C THR A 75 13.55 -17.82 -7.31
N LEU A 76 12.78 -16.81 -7.72
CA LEU A 76 13.25 -15.79 -8.67
C LEU A 76 14.52 -15.10 -8.15
N GLY A 77 14.57 -14.71 -6.88
CA GLY A 77 15.75 -14.09 -6.28
C GLY A 77 17.01 -14.95 -6.43
N ASP A 78 16.88 -16.25 -6.19
CA ASP A 78 17.98 -17.22 -6.33
C ASP A 78 18.40 -17.39 -7.79
N LEU A 79 17.45 -17.53 -8.71
CA LEU A 79 17.72 -17.69 -10.15
C LEU A 79 18.42 -16.47 -10.76
N LEU A 80 18.11 -15.27 -10.26
CA LEU A 80 18.74 -14.03 -10.69
C LEU A 80 20.11 -13.78 -10.01
N ASN A 81 20.52 -14.64 -9.08
CA ASN A 81 21.67 -14.40 -8.20
C ASN A 81 21.57 -13.05 -7.48
N ALA A 82 20.38 -12.71 -7.02
CA ALA A 82 20.05 -11.46 -6.33
C ALA A 82 19.38 -11.78 -4.98
N PRO A 83 20.09 -12.36 -4.00
CA PRO A 83 19.54 -12.63 -2.68
C PRO A 83 19.35 -11.35 -1.86
N THR A 84 18.36 -11.33 -0.97
CA THR A 84 18.17 -10.26 0.02
C THR A 84 18.55 -10.69 1.41
N ASP A 85 18.83 -9.71 2.26
CA ASP A 85 19.06 -9.92 3.69
C ASP A 85 17.76 -10.20 4.46
N ASP A 86 16.62 -9.77 3.89
CA ASP A 86 15.28 -10.10 4.38
C ASP A 86 14.26 -10.18 3.23
N PHE A 87 13.23 -11.00 3.43
CA PHE A 87 12.07 -11.15 2.55
C PHE A 87 10.81 -10.99 3.40
N VAL A 88 10.22 -9.79 3.38
CA VAL A 88 9.06 -9.44 4.21
C VAL A 88 7.77 -9.90 3.55
N ARG A 89 7.00 -10.76 4.22
CA ARG A 89 5.68 -11.20 3.75
C ARG A 89 4.61 -10.52 4.59
N THR A 90 3.61 -9.89 3.98
CA THR A 90 2.62 -9.13 4.75
C THR A 90 1.76 -10.02 5.66
N THR A 91 1.64 -11.32 5.37
CA THR A 91 1.00 -12.30 6.27
C THR A 91 1.80 -12.64 7.54
N GLN A 92 3.06 -12.20 7.67
CA GLN A 92 3.88 -12.53 8.83
C GLN A 92 3.39 -11.80 10.10
N PRO A 93 3.39 -12.48 11.28
CA PRO A 93 3.00 -11.84 12.55
C PRO A 93 3.79 -10.57 12.89
N ARG A 94 5.09 -10.52 12.54
CA ARG A 94 5.93 -9.33 12.74
C ARG A 94 5.43 -8.11 11.95
N HIS A 95 4.88 -8.34 10.76
CA HIS A 95 4.34 -7.29 9.92
C HIS A 95 2.99 -6.81 10.45
N ALA A 96 2.10 -7.72 10.81
CA ALA A 96 0.83 -7.36 11.45
C ALA A 96 1.03 -6.52 12.73
N ALA A 97 2.06 -6.82 13.52
CA ALA A 97 2.44 -6.01 14.68
C ALA A 97 2.92 -4.59 14.31
N ALA A 98 3.76 -4.47 13.28
CA ALA A 98 4.24 -3.19 12.77
C ALA A 98 3.09 -2.33 12.21
N VAL A 99 2.23 -2.92 11.37
CA VAL A 99 1.05 -2.27 10.77
C VAL A 99 0.05 -1.82 11.83
N THR A 100 -0.19 -2.66 12.84
CA THR A 100 -1.01 -2.31 14.00
C THR A 100 -0.45 -1.13 14.77
N GLU A 101 0.87 -1.07 14.97
CA GLU A 101 1.50 0.02 15.71
C GLU A 101 1.47 1.34 14.93
N ILE A 102 1.84 1.36 13.65
CA ILE A 102 1.82 2.60 12.87
C ILE A 102 0.40 3.17 12.77
N TRP A 103 -0.62 2.31 12.65
CA TRP A 103 -2.02 2.72 12.71
C TRP A 103 -2.35 3.43 14.02
N LYS A 104 -1.99 2.82 15.17
CA LYS A 104 -2.23 3.42 16.48
C LYS A 104 -1.55 4.78 16.62
N ARG A 105 -0.35 4.95 16.07
CA ARG A 105 0.37 6.24 16.09
C ARG A 105 -0.34 7.30 15.24
N MET A 106 -0.72 6.97 14.01
CA MET A 106 -1.49 7.89 13.16
C MET A 106 -2.84 8.27 13.81
N GLN A 107 -3.51 7.30 14.44
CA GLN A 107 -4.76 7.55 15.18
C GLN A 107 -4.53 8.43 16.41
N ALA A 108 -3.49 8.17 17.20
CA ALA A 108 -3.13 8.98 18.36
C ALA A 108 -2.71 10.40 17.99
N ASN A 109 -2.14 10.60 16.80
CA ASN A 109 -1.83 11.92 16.24
C ASN A 109 -3.07 12.68 15.75
N GLY A 110 -4.24 12.03 15.69
CA GLY A 110 -5.50 12.63 15.25
C GLY A 110 -5.74 12.59 13.73
N ASP A 111 -4.90 11.86 12.99
CA ASP A 111 -4.96 11.80 11.53
C ASP A 111 -5.88 10.71 10.99
N ILE A 112 -6.30 9.77 11.83
CA ILE A 112 -7.28 8.74 11.45
C ILE A 112 -8.63 9.08 12.07
N TYR A 113 -9.67 9.13 11.24
CA TYR A 113 -11.04 9.32 11.67
C TYR A 113 -11.99 8.44 10.85
N LEU A 114 -13.12 8.08 11.46
CA LEU A 114 -14.15 7.30 10.79
C LEU A 114 -15.02 8.23 9.94
N SER A 115 -15.18 7.90 8.68
CA SER A 115 -16.12 8.55 7.78
C SER A 115 -17.17 7.55 7.32
N LYS A 116 -18.40 8.02 7.15
CA LYS A 116 -19.50 7.25 6.57
C LYS A 116 -19.88 7.91 5.27
N TYR A 117 -19.84 7.13 4.20
CA TYR A 117 -20.42 7.54 2.93
C TYR A 117 -21.71 6.76 2.74
N GLU A 118 -22.82 7.47 2.57
CA GLU A 118 -24.13 6.89 2.36
C GLU A 118 -24.70 7.50 1.08
N GLY A 119 -25.11 6.68 0.11
CA GLY A 119 -25.65 7.19 -1.14
C GLY A 119 -26.10 6.10 -2.10
N TRP A 120 -26.82 6.51 -3.15
CA TRP A 120 -27.27 5.61 -4.19
C TRP A 120 -26.15 5.36 -5.20
N TYR A 121 -25.59 4.16 -5.22
CA TYR A 121 -24.47 3.79 -6.08
C TYR A 121 -24.93 2.98 -7.28
N SER A 122 -24.47 3.34 -8.48
CA SER A 122 -24.59 2.45 -9.64
C SER A 122 -23.30 1.66 -9.84
N VAL A 123 -23.38 0.34 -9.77
CA VAL A 123 -22.26 -0.55 -10.13
C VAL A 123 -21.90 -0.41 -11.61
N ARG A 124 -22.87 -0.12 -12.50
CA ARG A 124 -22.61 0.02 -13.94
C ARG A 124 -21.87 1.30 -14.28
N ASP A 125 -22.20 2.40 -13.60
CA ASP A 125 -21.58 3.71 -13.85
C ASP A 125 -20.38 3.99 -12.94
N GLU A 126 -20.14 3.10 -11.96
CA GLU A 126 -19.14 3.26 -10.89
C GLU A 126 -19.23 4.62 -10.19
N ALA A 127 -20.46 5.10 -9.96
CA ALA A 127 -20.72 6.43 -9.45
C ALA A 127 -21.85 6.45 -8.42
N TYR A 128 -21.71 7.36 -7.46
CA TYR A 128 -22.77 7.73 -6.54
C TYR A 128 -23.65 8.83 -7.15
N PHE A 129 -24.94 8.75 -6.86
CA PHE A 129 -25.95 9.70 -7.29
C PHE A 129 -26.74 10.18 -6.08
N ASP A 130 -27.07 11.46 -6.08
CA ASP A 130 -27.98 12.01 -5.11
C ASP A 130 -29.40 11.50 -5.39
N GLU A 131 -30.22 11.39 -4.34
CA GLU A 131 -31.58 10.85 -4.49
C GLU A 131 -32.45 11.65 -5.47
N GLY A 132 -32.16 12.95 -5.63
CA GLY A 132 -32.83 13.83 -6.60
C GLY A 132 -32.47 13.58 -8.06
N GLU A 133 -31.37 12.86 -8.33
CA GLU A 133 -30.92 12.51 -9.69
C GLU A 133 -31.56 11.22 -10.21
N LEU A 134 -32.28 10.49 -9.34
CA LEU A 134 -32.76 9.16 -9.64
C LEU A 134 -34.18 9.16 -10.17
N THR A 135 -34.45 8.23 -11.07
CA THR A 135 -35.81 7.89 -11.50
C THR A 135 -36.26 6.60 -10.85
N THR A 136 -37.53 6.50 -10.47
CA THR A 136 -38.10 5.29 -9.86
C THR A 136 -39.10 4.66 -10.81
N ASN A 137 -38.97 3.36 -11.08
CA ASN A 137 -39.93 2.64 -11.93
C ASN A 137 -41.21 2.25 -11.16
N ALA A 138 -42.19 1.68 -11.87
CA ALA A 138 -43.46 1.26 -11.28
C ALA A 138 -43.34 0.16 -10.21
N GLU A 139 -42.21 -0.55 -10.16
CA GLU A 139 -41.90 -1.59 -9.18
C GLU A 139 -41.10 -1.05 -7.98
N GLY A 140 -40.83 0.26 -7.93
CA GLY A 140 -40.07 0.90 -6.85
C GLY A 140 -38.54 0.80 -6.98
N LYS A 141 -38.01 0.27 -8.08
CA LYS A 141 -36.55 0.27 -8.34
C LYS A 141 -36.08 1.65 -8.79
N LYS A 142 -34.93 2.08 -8.25
CA LYS A 142 -34.29 3.35 -8.60
C LYS A 142 -33.23 3.17 -9.68
N PHE A 143 -33.11 4.18 -10.54
CA PHE A 143 -32.19 4.21 -11.66
C PHE A 143 -31.49 5.57 -11.76
N ALA A 144 -30.19 5.54 -12.06
CA ALA A 144 -29.38 6.71 -12.37
C ALA A 144 -29.88 7.44 -13.62
N PRO A 145 -29.47 8.70 -13.88
CA PRO A 145 -29.77 9.43 -15.12
C PRO A 145 -29.40 8.68 -16.41
N THR A 146 -28.42 7.80 -16.33
CA THR A 146 -27.94 6.91 -17.40
C THR A 146 -28.86 5.70 -17.66
N GLY A 147 -29.90 5.51 -16.82
CA GLY A 147 -30.76 4.34 -16.82
C GLY A 147 -30.17 3.10 -16.13
N SER A 148 -29.01 3.21 -15.48
CA SER A 148 -28.45 2.11 -14.68
C SER A 148 -29.24 1.89 -13.40
N PRO A 149 -29.45 0.65 -12.95
CA PRO A 149 -29.95 0.42 -11.60
C PRO A 149 -28.95 0.98 -10.57
N VAL A 150 -29.49 1.51 -9.48
CA VAL A 150 -28.71 1.96 -8.32
C VAL A 150 -29.15 1.22 -7.06
N GLU A 151 -28.22 1.07 -6.13
CA GLU A 151 -28.45 0.46 -4.83
C GLU A 151 -27.99 1.43 -3.74
N TRP A 152 -28.73 1.53 -2.64
CA TRP A 152 -28.27 2.29 -1.49
C TRP A 152 -27.06 1.58 -0.91
N MET A 153 -25.92 2.26 -0.88
CA MET A 153 -24.70 1.78 -0.26
C MET A 153 -24.32 2.68 0.90
N GLU A 154 -24.05 2.04 2.04
CA GLU A 154 -23.41 2.67 3.19
C GLU A 154 -22.03 2.04 3.31
N GLU A 155 -21.00 2.83 3.02
CA GLU A 155 -19.61 2.43 3.20
C GLU A 155 -19.02 3.23 4.35
N GLU A 156 -18.83 2.56 5.49
CA GLU A 156 -18.07 3.07 6.61
C GLU A 156 -16.59 2.78 6.34
N ASN A 157 -15.76 3.82 6.34
CA ASN A 157 -14.32 3.71 6.10
C ASN A 157 -13.55 4.68 7.01
N TYR A 158 -12.48 4.20 7.62
CA TYR A 158 -11.47 5.07 8.22
C TYR A 158 -10.74 5.84 7.12
N LEU A 159 -10.64 7.15 7.30
CA LEU A 159 -9.89 8.06 6.46
C LEU A 159 -8.64 8.54 7.19
N PHE A 160 -7.55 8.72 6.44
CA PHE A 160 -6.34 9.41 6.85
C PHE A 160 -6.40 10.86 6.35
N ARG A 161 -6.05 11.82 7.21
CA ARG A 161 -6.05 13.28 6.95
C ARG A 161 -4.96 13.74 5.97
N LEU A 162 -4.85 13.11 4.81
CA LEU A 162 -3.83 13.41 3.82
C LEU A 162 -3.87 14.88 3.35
N SER A 163 -5.06 15.49 3.32
CA SER A 163 -5.23 16.91 2.99
C SER A 163 -4.40 17.84 3.89
N ALA A 164 -4.18 17.46 5.16
CA ALA A 164 -3.41 18.25 6.12
C ALA A 164 -1.89 18.23 5.88
N TYR A 165 -1.41 17.39 4.95
CA TYR A 165 0.03 17.18 4.70
C TYR A 165 0.54 17.86 3.44
N ALA A 166 -0.31 18.46 2.61
CA ALA A 166 0.10 19.04 1.34
C ALA A 166 1.25 20.06 1.47
N GLU A 167 1.15 21.01 2.40
CA GLU A 167 2.19 22.01 2.63
C GLU A 167 3.49 21.40 3.18
N LYS A 168 3.39 20.44 4.11
CA LYS A 168 4.55 19.74 4.68
C LYS A 168 5.31 18.95 3.61
N LEU A 169 4.57 18.26 2.73
CA LEU A 169 5.15 17.52 1.61
C LEU A 169 5.85 18.45 0.62
N LEU A 170 5.22 19.56 0.23
CA LEU A 170 5.84 20.54 -0.67
C LEU A 170 7.12 21.13 -0.09
N ALA A 171 7.12 21.49 1.20
CA ALA A 171 8.31 21.95 1.89
C ALA A 171 9.40 20.87 1.95
N HIS A 172 9.02 19.61 2.15
CA HIS A 172 9.95 18.48 2.14
C HIS A 172 10.61 18.31 0.76
N TYR A 173 9.85 18.37 -0.33
CA TYR A 173 10.38 18.24 -1.70
C TYR A 173 11.28 19.41 -2.11
N GLU A 174 11.02 20.60 -1.57
CA GLU A 174 11.87 21.78 -1.77
C GLU A 174 13.20 21.64 -1.04
N ALA A 175 13.17 21.20 0.23
CA ALA A 175 14.36 21.00 1.05
C ALA A 175 15.20 19.79 0.61
N ASN A 176 14.59 18.78 0.00
CA ASN A 176 15.22 17.53 -0.41
C ASN A 176 15.01 17.30 -1.92
N PRO A 177 15.76 18.00 -2.80
CA PRO A 177 15.56 17.93 -4.24
C PRO A 177 15.73 16.51 -4.81
N ASP A 178 16.55 15.68 -4.18
CA ASP A 178 16.83 14.30 -4.59
C ASP A 178 15.90 13.25 -3.95
N PHE A 179 14.89 13.66 -3.16
CA PHE A 179 13.93 12.74 -2.53
C PHE A 179 13.18 11.89 -3.55
N ILE A 180 12.91 12.44 -4.75
CA ILE A 180 12.26 11.75 -5.86
C ILE A 180 13.14 11.91 -7.10
N THR A 181 13.55 10.78 -7.68
CA THR A 181 14.34 10.74 -8.91
C THR A 181 13.78 9.68 -9.85
N PRO A 182 13.81 9.89 -11.19
CA PRO A 182 14.27 11.08 -11.92
C PRO A 182 13.36 12.30 -11.79
N GLU A 183 13.90 13.48 -12.18
CA GLU A 183 13.25 14.80 -12.07
C GLU A 183 11.84 14.85 -12.68
N THR A 184 11.59 14.12 -13.77
CA THR A 184 10.26 14.03 -14.39
C THR A 184 9.19 13.61 -13.39
N TYR A 185 9.45 12.56 -12.59
CA TYR A 185 8.48 12.08 -11.60
C TYR A 185 8.37 13.02 -10.39
N ARG A 186 9.47 13.68 -10.00
CA ARG A 186 9.42 14.74 -8.98
C ARG A 186 8.46 15.85 -9.41
N ASN A 187 8.57 16.32 -10.66
CA ASN A 187 7.74 17.38 -11.19
C ASN A 187 6.26 16.96 -11.26
N GLU A 188 5.97 15.72 -11.64
CA GLU A 188 4.61 15.16 -11.60
C GLU A 188 4.03 15.13 -10.18
N ILE A 189 4.78 14.66 -9.19
CA ILE A 189 4.34 14.60 -7.79
C ILE A 189 4.13 16.00 -7.21
N VAL A 190 5.07 16.92 -7.42
CA VAL A 190 4.93 18.31 -6.98
C VAL A 190 3.71 18.96 -7.62
N ALA A 191 3.49 18.76 -8.92
CA ALA A 191 2.33 19.29 -9.62
C ALA A 191 1.01 18.65 -9.16
N PHE A 192 1.02 17.39 -8.73
CA PHE A 192 -0.14 16.72 -8.15
C PHE A 192 -0.49 17.31 -6.78
N VAL A 193 0.48 17.38 -5.86
CA VAL A 193 0.26 17.91 -4.50
C VAL A 193 -0.18 19.39 -4.53
N LYS A 194 0.36 20.19 -5.46
CA LYS A 194 -0.06 21.60 -5.65
C LYS A 194 -1.52 21.78 -6.07
N ARG A 195 -2.19 20.76 -6.64
CA ARG A 195 -3.62 20.84 -6.97
C ARG A 195 -4.53 20.68 -5.76
N GLY A 196 -3.98 20.23 -4.63
CA GLY A 196 -4.73 19.85 -3.44
C GLY A 196 -4.73 18.33 -3.25
N LEU A 197 -4.75 17.91 -1.98
CA LEU A 197 -4.89 16.51 -1.58
C LEU A 197 -6.23 16.33 -0.87
N GLU A 198 -6.93 15.25 -1.19
CA GLU A 198 -8.12 14.79 -0.47
C GLU A 198 -7.71 13.75 0.57
N ASP A 199 -8.56 13.56 1.58
CA ASP A 199 -8.35 12.54 2.60
C ASP A 199 -8.45 11.13 2.03
N LEU A 200 -7.59 10.25 2.52
CA LEU A 200 -7.34 8.93 1.93
C LEU A 200 -8.10 7.85 2.70
N SER A 201 -8.91 7.04 2.02
CA SER A 201 -9.51 5.86 2.65
C SER A 201 -8.46 4.79 2.97
N VAL A 202 -8.30 4.48 4.26
CA VAL A 202 -7.28 3.57 4.82
C VAL A 202 -7.85 2.29 5.44
N SER A 203 -9.15 2.03 5.33
CA SER A 203 -9.75 0.73 5.70
C SER A 203 -10.74 0.23 4.65
N ARG A 204 -11.18 -1.03 4.76
CA ARG A 204 -12.28 -1.62 4.00
C ARG A 204 -13.12 -2.55 4.89
N THR A 205 -14.39 -2.74 4.55
CA THR A 205 -15.33 -3.65 5.25
C THR A 205 -15.84 -4.79 4.38
N ASN A 206 -15.55 -4.77 3.08
CA ASN A 206 -16.10 -5.69 2.08
C ASN A 206 -15.30 -6.99 1.89
N PHE A 207 -14.20 -7.19 2.62
CA PHE A 207 -13.43 -8.44 2.66
C PHE A 207 -12.68 -8.58 3.98
N ASN A 208 -12.29 -9.82 4.30
CA ASN A 208 -11.64 -10.17 5.57
C ASN A 208 -10.16 -10.55 5.42
N TRP A 209 -9.65 -10.67 4.20
CA TRP A 209 -8.24 -11.00 3.93
C TRP A 209 -7.34 -9.75 4.03
N GLY A 210 -6.99 -9.37 5.27
CA GLY A 210 -6.16 -8.21 5.60
C GLY A 210 -5.86 -8.11 7.10
N VAL A 211 -5.02 -7.15 7.49
CA VAL A 211 -4.76 -6.85 8.92
C VAL A 211 -5.98 -6.12 9.50
N PRO A 212 -6.61 -6.59 10.60
CA PRO A 212 -7.75 -5.91 11.20
C PRO A 212 -7.39 -4.54 11.77
N VAL A 213 -8.32 -3.60 11.73
CA VAL A 213 -8.18 -2.30 12.41
C VAL A 213 -8.21 -2.50 13.94
N PRO A 214 -7.24 -1.96 14.70
CA PRO A 214 -7.20 -2.06 16.15
C PRO A 214 -8.46 -1.47 16.81
N GLY A 215 -9.17 -2.30 17.57
CA GLY A 215 -10.42 -1.90 18.23
C GLY A 215 -11.67 -1.98 17.35
N ASP A 216 -11.53 -2.28 16.05
CA ASP A 216 -12.65 -2.39 15.12
C ASP A 216 -12.45 -3.52 14.09
N PRO A 217 -12.70 -4.79 14.48
CA PRO A 217 -12.40 -5.94 13.64
C PRO A 217 -13.33 -6.09 12.43
N LYS A 218 -14.35 -5.24 12.28
CA LYS A 218 -15.17 -5.18 11.05
C LYS A 218 -14.40 -4.60 9.87
N HIS A 219 -13.37 -3.82 10.17
CA HIS A 219 -12.51 -3.19 9.19
C HIS A 219 -11.19 -3.94 9.05
N VAL A 220 -10.75 -4.10 7.82
CA VAL A 220 -9.36 -4.45 7.49
C VAL A 220 -8.63 -3.20 6.99
N MET A 221 -7.35 -3.05 7.35
CA MET A 221 -6.52 -1.96 6.86
C MET A 221 -6.33 -2.06 5.36
N TYR A 222 -6.40 -0.92 4.69
CA TYR A 222 -6.21 -0.83 3.25
C TYR A 222 -4.75 -1.08 2.88
N VAL A 223 -4.57 -1.63 1.67
CA VAL A 223 -3.29 -2.15 1.15
C VAL A 223 -2.13 -1.17 1.29
N TRP A 224 -2.33 0.15 1.16
CA TRP A 224 -1.19 1.08 1.23
C TRP A 224 -0.64 1.28 2.64
N VAL A 225 -1.47 1.21 3.69
CA VAL A 225 -0.95 1.27 5.07
C VAL A 225 -0.18 -0.01 5.38
N ASP A 226 -0.74 -1.16 5.00
CA ASP A 226 -0.11 -2.47 5.16
C ASP A 226 1.19 -2.57 4.35
N ALA A 227 1.09 -2.52 3.01
CA ALA A 227 2.20 -2.70 2.11
C ALA A 227 3.34 -1.71 2.35
N LEU A 228 3.10 -0.41 2.54
CA LEU A 228 4.19 0.55 2.76
C LEU A 228 4.92 0.33 4.11
N THR A 229 4.25 -0.24 5.11
CA THR A 229 4.84 -0.54 6.42
C THR A 229 5.86 -1.68 6.37
N ASN A 230 5.95 -2.41 5.25
CA ASN A 230 6.94 -3.49 5.08
C ASN A 230 8.38 -2.97 5.30
N TYR A 231 8.63 -1.72 4.89
CA TYR A 231 9.95 -1.11 4.97
C TYR A 231 10.43 -1.00 6.41
N ILE A 232 9.60 -0.46 7.31
CA ILE A 232 9.96 -0.36 8.73
C ILE A 232 9.86 -1.72 9.44
N THR A 233 9.00 -2.63 8.98
CA THR A 233 8.94 -4.01 9.52
C THR A 233 10.29 -4.70 9.45
N ALA A 234 11.03 -4.55 8.34
CA ALA A 234 12.35 -5.14 8.18
C ALA A 234 13.41 -4.60 9.16
N THR A 235 13.19 -3.39 9.70
CA THR A 235 14.06 -2.76 10.69
C THR A 235 13.79 -3.24 12.12
N GLY A 236 12.78 -4.10 12.31
CA GLY A 236 12.32 -4.59 13.62
C GLY A 236 11.32 -3.68 14.32
N PHE A 237 10.76 -2.68 13.61
CA PHE A 237 9.63 -1.90 14.13
C PHE A 237 8.49 -2.83 14.57
N PRO A 238 7.87 -2.61 15.74
CA PRO A 238 7.95 -1.39 16.55
C PRO A 238 8.97 -1.41 17.71
N ASP A 239 9.83 -2.43 17.79
CA ASP A 239 10.82 -2.54 18.87
C ASP A 239 11.99 -1.56 18.66
N PRO A 240 12.16 -0.53 19.52
CA PRO A 240 13.25 0.43 19.39
C PRO A 240 14.63 -0.19 19.68
N GLU A 241 14.68 -1.30 20.41
CA GLU A 241 15.93 -1.99 20.76
C GLU A 241 16.37 -2.98 19.66
N SER A 242 15.61 -3.08 18.57
CA SER A 242 15.98 -3.90 17.43
C SER A 242 17.37 -3.51 16.91
N PRO A 243 18.31 -4.46 16.74
CA PRO A 243 19.64 -4.16 16.19
C PRO A 243 19.58 -3.67 14.75
N ARG A 244 18.43 -3.84 14.06
CA ARG A 244 18.18 -3.34 12.71
C ARG A 244 17.53 -1.95 12.70
N ALA A 245 17.17 -1.37 13.85
CA ALA A 245 16.58 -0.02 13.92
C ALA A 245 17.53 1.06 13.33
N LYS A 246 18.85 0.86 13.45
CA LYS A 246 19.90 1.73 12.87
C LYS A 246 19.82 1.88 11.34
N PHE A 247 19.10 1.00 10.65
CA PHE A 247 18.96 1.02 9.20
C PHE A 247 17.84 1.95 8.72
N TRP A 248 17.04 2.51 9.62
CA TRP A 248 16.04 3.53 9.32
C TRP A 248 16.63 4.95 9.51
N PRO A 249 16.36 5.92 8.62
CA PRO A 249 15.56 5.82 7.41
C PRO A 249 16.24 5.05 6.26
N CYS A 250 15.42 4.54 5.32
CA CYS A 250 15.92 3.89 4.12
C CYS A 250 16.64 4.91 3.21
N ASP A 251 17.81 4.55 2.66
CA ASP A 251 18.57 5.42 1.76
C ASP A 251 17.92 5.51 0.37
N ALA A 252 17.29 4.43 -0.09
CA ALA A 252 16.59 4.39 -1.38
C ALA A 252 15.48 3.33 -1.41
N HIS A 253 14.30 3.74 -1.86
CA HIS A 253 13.22 2.83 -2.27
C HIS A 253 13.21 2.75 -3.80
N VAL A 254 13.59 1.61 -4.36
CA VAL A 254 13.57 1.37 -5.81
C VAL A 254 12.20 0.82 -6.19
N ILE A 255 11.47 1.54 -7.04
CA ILE A 255 10.08 1.26 -7.35
C ILE A 255 9.77 1.42 -8.85
N GLY A 256 8.73 0.73 -9.31
CA GLY A 256 8.10 1.02 -10.60
C GLY A 256 7.37 2.38 -10.62
N LYS A 257 7.31 3.01 -11.81
CA LYS A 257 6.68 4.33 -11.99
C LYS A 257 5.22 4.40 -11.54
N ASP A 258 4.48 3.30 -11.69
CA ASP A 258 3.03 3.25 -11.46
C ASP A 258 2.66 3.40 -9.98
N ILE A 259 3.64 3.20 -9.08
CA ILE A 259 3.47 3.28 -7.63
C ILE A 259 4.17 4.49 -6.99
N THR A 260 4.63 5.46 -7.82
CA THR A 260 5.33 6.67 -7.36
C THR A 260 4.50 7.47 -6.36
N ARG A 261 3.19 7.67 -6.62
CA ARG A 261 2.32 8.46 -5.73
C ARG A 261 2.24 7.89 -4.32
N PHE A 262 2.16 6.56 -4.20
CA PHE A 262 2.08 5.90 -2.90
C PHE A 262 3.36 6.12 -2.08
N HIS A 263 4.52 6.05 -2.73
CA HIS A 263 5.82 6.20 -2.06
C HIS A 263 6.23 7.65 -1.83
N ALA A 264 5.80 8.56 -2.70
CA ALA A 264 6.22 9.95 -2.66
C ALA A 264 5.23 10.86 -1.93
N ILE A 265 3.96 10.45 -1.77
CA ILE A 265 2.90 11.24 -1.12
C ILE A 265 2.40 10.53 0.13
N TYR A 266 1.90 9.29 0.01
CA TYR A 266 1.23 8.64 1.13
C TYR A 266 2.22 8.20 2.19
N TRP A 267 3.30 7.54 1.77
CA TRP A 267 4.33 7.07 2.69
C TRP A 267 4.93 8.18 3.55
N PRO A 268 5.47 9.28 2.99
CA PRO A 268 6.00 10.38 3.81
C PRO A 268 4.94 11.14 4.60
N ALA A 269 3.65 11.01 4.28
CA ALA A 269 2.58 11.56 5.12
C ALA A 269 2.25 10.65 6.31
N PHE A 270 2.39 9.32 6.15
CA PHE A 270 2.20 8.35 7.24
C PHE A 270 3.34 8.36 8.28
N LEU A 271 4.57 8.64 7.83
CA LEU A 271 5.78 8.75 8.65
C LEU A 271 5.79 10.02 9.53
#